data_AF-A0A1N6EKH4-F1
#
_entry.id   AF-A0A1N6EKH4-F1
#
_cell.length_a   1.000
_cell.length_b   1.000
_cell.length_c   1.000
_cell.angle_alpha   90.00
_cell.angle_beta   90.00
_cell.angle_gamma   90.00
#
_symmetry.space_group_name_H-M   'P 1'
#
loop_
_entity.id
_entity.type
_entity.pdbx_description
1 polymer ?
#
loop_
_entity_poly.entity_id
_entity_poly.type
_entity_poly.pdbx_seq_one_letter_code
_entity_poly.pdbx_strand_id
1 'polypeptide(L)'
;MQNTEDVLIVREESDLRGFWRAYERHHEGADPAEFGIERRCAQVLFHRRDWPCSASARLSIDGQRRTYPVTHGLYGLVVRPDR
;
A
#
# COMPACT_ATOMS: atom_id res chain seq x y z
N MET A 1 -13.00 -5.56 -10.12
CA MET A 1 -13.35 -6.37 -8.94
C MET A 1 -13.03 -5.53 -7.71
N GLN A 2 -13.97 -5.37 -6.78
CA GLN A 2 -13.75 -4.57 -5.57
C GLN A 2 -13.59 -5.51 -4.38
N ASN A 3 -12.44 -5.40 -3.69
CA ASN A 3 -12.13 -6.19 -2.51
C ASN A 3 -11.69 -5.29 -1.36
N THR A 4 -11.89 -5.77 -0.14
CA THR A 4 -11.27 -5.21 1.04
C THR A 4 -9.85 -5.77 1.16
N GLU A 5 -8.84 -4.92 1.03
CA GLU A 5 -7.43 -5.31 1.07
C GLU A 5 -6.64 -4.38 2.00
N ASP A 6 -5.53 -4.86 2.55
CA ASP A 6 -4.57 -3.99 3.21
C ASP A 6 -3.70 -3.26 2.18
N VAL A 7 -3.62 -1.94 2.34
CA VAL A 7 -2.73 -1.08 1.56
C VAL A 7 -1.70 -0.42 2.47
N LEU A 8 -0.50 -0.27 1.93
CA LEU A 8 0.61 0.44 2.54
C LEU A 8 0.65 1.85 1.95
N ILE A 9 0.45 2.85 2.81
CA ILE A 9 0.58 4.25 2.46
C ILE A 9 2.05 4.62 2.70
N VAL A 10 2.75 4.90 1.60
CA VAL A 10 4.20 5.13 1.59
C VAL A 10 4.44 6.58 1.15
N ARG A 11 4.98 7.38 2.06
CA ARG A 11 5.37 8.77 1.82
C ARG A 11 6.81 8.85 1.33
N GLU A 12 7.27 10.05 1.00
CA GLU A 12 8.64 10.28 0.50
C GLU A 12 9.72 9.85 1.51
N GLU A 13 9.49 10.11 2.79
CA GLU A 13 10.38 9.80 3.90
C GLU A 13 10.34 8.33 4.37
N SER A 14 9.38 7.54 3.89
CA SER A 14 9.20 6.14 4.31
C SER A 14 10.26 5.20 3.71
N ASP A 15 10.78 4.27 4.51
CA ASP A 15 11.75 3.27 4.06
C ASP A 15 11.06 1.96 3.60
N LEU A 16 10.44 2.01 2.42
CA LEU A 16 9.81 0.84 1.80
C LEU A 16 10.79 -0.31 1.53
N ARG A 17 12.06 0.00 1.25
CA ARG A 17 13.07 -1.04 0.98
C ARG A 17 13.48 -1.73 2.27
N GLY A 18 13.67 -0.98 3.35
CA GLY A 18 13.91 -1.50 4.68
C GLY A 18 12.78 -2.40 5.13
N PHE A 19 11.53 -1.95 4.95
CA PHE A 19 10.36 -2.75 5.31
C PHE A 19 10.32 -4.09 4.56
N TRP A 20 10.56 -4.11 3.26
CA TRP A 20 10.62 -5.37 2.49
C TRP A 20 11.70 -6.32 2.98
N ARG A 21 12.89 -5.83 3.34
CA ARG A 21 13.97 -6.66 3.89
C ARG A 21 13.61 -7.21 5.27
N ALA A 22 12.94 -6.42 6.10
CA ALA A 22 12.47 -6.88 7.42
C ALA A 22 11.37 -7.93 7.25
N TYR A 23 10.42 -7.71 6.33
CA TYR A 23 9.34 -8.64 6.02
C TYR A 23 9.87 -9.95 5.44
N GLU A 24 10.92 -9.93 4.62
CA GLU A 24 11.54 -11.16 4.11
C GLU A 24 12.17 -12.02 5.24
N ARG A 25 12.65 -11.39 6.32
CA ARG A 25 13.30 -12.09 7.44
C ARG A 25 12.34 -12.51 8.55
N HIS A 26 11.34 -11.68 8.81
CA HIS A 26 10.48 -11.80 9.98
C HIS A 26 9.00 -11.95 9.61
N HIS A 27 8.67 -11.92 8.32
CA HIS A 27 7.31 -11.98 7.78
C HIS A 27 6.38 -11.01 8.52
N GLU A 28 5.28 -11.52 9.08
CA GLU A 28 4.27 -10.75 9.81
C GLU A 28 4.81 -10.04 11.05
N GLY A 29 6.01 -10.41 11.53
CA GLY A 29 6.71 -9.72 12.62
C GLY A 29 7.34 -8.38 12.25
N ALA A 30 7.42 -8.03 10.96
CA ALA A 30 7.86 -6.70 10.54
C ALA A 30 6.70 -5.71 10.61
N ASP A 31 6.81 -4.69 11.47
CA ASP A 31 5.82 -3.62 11.55
C ASP A 31 6.14 -2.50 10.53
N PRO A 32 5.27 -2.23 9.55
CA PRO A 32 5.44 -1.11 8.61
C PRO A 32 5.68 0.24 9.31
N ALA A 33 5.11 0.44 10.51
CA ALA A 33 5.23 1.69 11.24
C ALA A 33 6.70 2.03 11.62
N GLU A 34 7.55 1.02 11.87
CA GLU A 34 8.99 1.19 12.14
C GLU A 34 9.74 1.82 10.96
N PHE A 35 9.17 1.74 9.76
CA PHE A 35 9.72 2.27 8.51
C PHE A 35 8.98 3.52 8.03
N GLY A 36 8.14 4.11 8.88
CA GLY A 36 7.31 5.26 8.53
C GLY A 36 6.22 4.94 7.49
N ILE A 37 5.76 3.69 7.42
CA ILE A 37 4.71 3.24 6.51
C ILE A 37 3.42 3.01 7.30
N GLU A 38 2.33 3.60 6.85
CA GLU A 38 1.02 3.33 7.43
C GLU A 38 0.36 2.15 6.70
N ARG A 39 -0.18 1.19 7.46
CA ARG A 39 -0.99 0.10 6.93
C ARG A 39 -2.45 0.38 7.21
N ARG A 40 -3.28 0.31 6.17
CA ARG A 40 -4.70 0.61 6.27
C ARG A 40 -5.53 -0.36 5.44
N CYS A 41 -6.62 -0.82 6.03
CA CYS A 41 -7.63 -1.62 5.33
C CYS A 41 -8.48 -0.72 4.42
N ALA A 42 -8.61 -1.07 3.14
CA ALA A 42 -9.24 -0.24 2.13
C ALA A 42 -10.05 -1.03 1.09
N GLN A 43 -11.07 -0.40 0.53
CA GLN A 43 -11.76 -0.90 -0.65
C GLN A 43 -10.89 -0.63 -1.90
N VAL A 44 -10.30 -1.69 -2.44
CA VAL A 44 -9.46 -1.65 -3.64
C VAL A 44 -10.26 -2.12 -4.84
N LEU A 45 -10.33 -1.27 -5.87
CA LEU A 45 -10.91 -1.60 -7.17
C LEU A 45 -9.80 -2.02 -8.13
N PHE A 46 -9.78 -3.31 -8.49
CA PHE A 46 -8.94 -3.87 -9.54
C PHE A 46 -9.62 -3.68 -10.90
N HIS A 47 -8.98 -2.90 -11.78
CA HIS A 47 -9.46 -2.54 -13.11
C HIS A 47 -9.19 -3.63 -14.16
N ARG A 48 -8.18 -4.46 -13.90
CA ARG A 48 -7.75 -5.57 -14.76
C ARG A 48 -7.53 -6.82 -13.93
N ARG A 49 -7.66 -7.99 -14.57
CA ARG A 49 -7.43 -9.31 -13.96
C ARG A 49 -6.03 -9.85 -14.23
N ASP A 50 -5.38 -9.34 -15.27
CA ASP A 50 -4.04 -9.69 -15.71
C ASP A 50 -2.96 -8.93 -14.94
N TRP A 51 -1.90 -9.62 -14.57
CA TRP A 51 -0.76 -9.05 -13.87
C TRP A 51 0.19 -8.31 -14.83
N PRO A 52 0.72 -7.12 -14.45
CA PRO A 52 0.42 -6.38 -13.23
C PRO A 52 -0.98 -5.72 -13.30
N CYS A 53 -1.82 -6.00 -12.31
CA CYS A 53 -3.17 -5.45 -12.28
C CYS A 53 -3.11 -3.94 -12.02
N SER A 54 -3.81 -3.15 -12.84
CA SER A 54 -4.09 -1.76 -12.49
C SER A 54 -5.17 -1.72 -11.41
N ALA A 55 -4.93 -1.00 -10.31
CA ALA A 55 -5.85 -0.90 -9.20
C ALA A 55 -5.91 0.52 -8.65
N SER A 56 -7.00 0.84 -7.94
CA SER A 56 -7.16 2.11 -7.25
C SER A 56 -7.94 1.94 -5.95
N ALA A 57 -7.64 2.76 -4.94
CA ALA A 57 -8.33 2.75 -3.66
C ALA A 57 -8.87 4.14 -3.33
N ARG A 58 -10.08 4.22 -2.78
CA ARG A 58 -10.64 5.48 -2.29
C ARG A 58 -10.32 5.63 -0.81
N LEU A 59 -9.42 6.56 -0.48
CA LEU A 59 -8.87 6.76 0.86
C LEU A 59 -9.03 8.21 1.32
N SER A 60 -9.04 8.41 2.64
CA SER A 60 -8.94 9.73 3.26
C SER A 60 -7.57 9.87 3.93
N ILE A 61 -6.64 10.55 3.28
CA ILE A 61 -5.27 10.78 3.78
C ILE A 61 -5.14 12.27 4.05
N ASP A 62 -4.63 12.64 5.22
CA ASP A 62 -4.48 14.05 5.66
C ASP A 62 -5.76 14.89 5.54
N GLY A 63 -6.90 14.28 5.88
CA GLY A 63 -8.22 14.91 5.78
C GLY A 63 -8.79 15.03 4.37
N GLN A 64 -8.08 14.55 3.35
CA GLN A 64 -8.50 14.64 1.96
C GLN A 64 -8.93 13.27 1.41
N ARG A 65 -10.22 13.18 1.08
CA ARG A 65 -10.80 11.97 0.46
C ARG A 65 -10.63 12.00 -1.06
N ARG A 66 -9.78 11.12 -1.57
CA ARG A 66 -9.45 11.02 -3.00
C ARG A 66 -9.33 9.56 -3.44
N THR A 67 -9.31 9.35 -4.75
CA THR A 67 -9.00 8.05 -5.32
C THR A 67 -7.51 8.04 -5.64
N TYR A 68 -6.77 7.11 -5.06
CA TYR A 68 -5.33 6.95 -5.26
C TYR A 68 -5.04 5.76 -6.17
N PRO A 69 -4.03 5.85 -7.04
CA PRO A 69 -3.51 4.68 -7.74
C PRO A 69 -2.91 3.71 -6.72
N VAL A 70 -3.19 2.43 -6.91
CA VAL A 70 -2.60 1.34 -6.13
C VAL A 70 -1.61 0.61 -7.01
N THR A 71 -0.39 0.48 -6.51
CA THR A 71 0.70 -0.26 -7.17
C THR A 71 0.95 -1.56 -6.43
N HIS A 72 1.30 -2.61 -7.17
CA HIS A 72 1.67 -3.89 -6.55
C HIS A 72 3.14 -3.84 -6.13
N GLY A 73 3.39 -3.78 -4.83
CA GLY A 73 4.71 -3.95 -4.23
C GLY A 73 5.09 -5.43 -4.08
N LEU A 74 6.30 -5.68 -3.57
CA LEU A 74 6.83 -7.03 -3.42
C LEU A 74 6.03 -7.86 -2.40
N TYR A 75 5.62 -7.24 -1.29
CA TYR A 75 4.87 -7.90 -0.22
C TYR A 75 3.62 -7.12 0.19
N GLY A 76 2.99 -6.39 -0.74
CA GLY A 76 1.75 -5.68 -0.44
C GLY A 76 1.34 -4.65 -1.49
N LEU A 77 0.12 -4.13 -1.36
CA LEU A 77 -0.40 -3.06 -2.19
C LEU A 77 0.11 -1.71 -1.68
N VAL A 78 0.58 -0.85 -2.57
CA VAL A 78 1.25 0.42 -2.22
C VAL A 78 0.48 1.59 -2.81
N VAL A 79 0.18 2.56 -1.94
CA VAL A 79 -0.35 3.88 -2.28
C VAL A 79 0.71 4.92 -1.96
N ARG A 80 1.02 5.80 -2.91
CA ARG A 80 1.91 6.95 -2.71
C ARG A 80 1.07 8.22 -2.85
N PRO A 81 0.69 8.88 -1.74
CA PRO A 81 -0.19 10.05 -1.80
C PRO A 81 0.48 11.28 -2.42
N ASP A 82 1.82 11.33 -2.39
CA ASP A 82 2.62 12.47 -2.86
C ASP A 82 2.98 12.41 -4.35
N ARG A 83 2.47 11.41 -5.09
CA ARG A 83 2.73 11.20 -6.53
C ARG A 83 1.51 11.44 -7.41
#